data_AF-A0A133U9Q8-F1
#
_entry.id   AF-A0A133U9Q8-F1
#
_cell.length_a   1.000
_cell.length_b   1.000
_cell.length_c   1.000
_cell.angle_alpha   90.00
_cell.angle_beta   90.00
_cell.angle_gamma   90.00
#
_symmetry.space_group_name_H-M   'P 1'
#
loop_
_entity.id
_entity.type
_entity.pdbx_description
1 polymer ?
#
loop_
_entity_poly.entity_id
_entity_poly.type
_entity_poly.pdbx_seq_one_letter_code
_entity_poly.pdbx_strand_id
1 'polypeptide(L)'
;MTANPSSKIDGKLDELESFVRSGKVTMERGDVRALDLPHLFSARPVSDPNEGHSGPVLWLDGDNFFNPYKVSRIARRMGEKPDEILGNIYISRAFTCYQMSSLVLEKSPEAVGKHEPKLLIITGIPSLFYRSDIPRSEAEKALDPVLEALPDLALETEMLLMTSRPDGEVKESEI
;
A
#
# COMPACT_ATOMS: atom_id res chain seq x y z
N MET A 1 -34.54 12.87 0.35
CA MET A 1 -33.62 12.30 -0.66
C MET A 1 -32.45 11.70 0.09
N THR A 2 -32.52 10.40 0.38
CA THR A 2 -31.45 9.67 1.07
C THR A 2 -30.36 9.35 0.06
N ALA A 3 -29.19 9.98 0.19
CA ALA A 3 -28.02 9.64 -0.60
C ALA A 3 -27.73 8.14 -0.45
N ASN A 4 -27.51 7.45 -1.57
CA ASN A 4 -27.25 6.02 -1.62
C ASN A 4 -25.98 5.71 -0.80
N PRO A 5 -26.00 4.86 0.24
CA PRO A 5 -24.84 4.57 1.09
C PRO A 5 -23.63 4.01 0.32
N SER A 6 -23.85 3.46 -0.89
CA SER A 6 -22.76 3.07 -1.78
C SER A 6 -21.83 4.24 -2.10
N SER A 7 -22.39 5.45 -2.25
CA SER A 7 -21.69 6.61 -2.79
C SER A 7 -20.66 7.26 -1.84
N LYS A 8 -20.67 6.92 -0.54
CA LYS A 8 -19.77 7.56 0.45
C LYS A 8 -18.41 6.88 0.56
N ILE A 9 -18.36 5.54 0.63
CA ILE A 9 -17.07 4.81 0.48
C ILE A 9 -16.51 5.09 -0.90
N ASP A 10 -17.35 5.00 -1.94
CA ASP A 10 -16.91 5.29 -3.29
C ASP A 10 -16.34 6.71 -3.39
N GLY A 11 -16.98 7.71 -2.75
CA GLY A 11 -16.45 9.08 -2.68
C GLY A 11 -15.16 9.23 -1.86
N LYS A 12 -14.93 8.43 -0.82
CA LYS A 12 -13.68 8.40 -0.06
C LYS A 12 -12.56 7.65 -0.78
N LEU A 13 -12.93 6.66 -1.58
CA LEU A 13 -12.03 6.03 -2.54
C LEU A 13 -11.64 7.04 -3.62
N ASP A 14 -12.58 7.82 -4.14
CA ASP A 14 -12.29 8.92 -5.07
C ASP A 14 -11.37 9.99 -4.44
N GLU A 15 -11.49 10.24 -3.13
CA GLU A 15 -10.58 11.10 -2.37
C GLU A 15 -9.17 10.52 -2.30
N LEU A 16 -9.04 9.22 -1.98
CA LEU A 16 -7.78 8.48 -2.07
C LEU A 16 -7.19 8.55 -3.50
N GLU A 17 -8.04 8.42 -4.54
CA GLU A 17 -7.67 8.57 -5.95
C GLU A 17 -7.22 10.01 -6.29
N SER A 18 -7.66 11.03 -5.54
CA SER A 18 -7.26 12.43 -5.74
C SER A 18 -5.87 12.73 -5.14
N PHE A 19 -5.53 12.11 -4.00
CA PHE A 19 -4.21 12.22 -3.36
C PHE A 19 -3.08 11.68 -4.26
N VAL A 20 -3.39 10.73 -5.14
CA VAL A 20 -2.48 10.17 -6.16
C VAL A 20 -1.86 11.24 -7.07
N ARG A 21 -2.48 12.41 -7.21
CA ARG A 21 -2.04 13.45 -8.16
C ARG A 21 -1.02 14.44 -7.59
N SER A 22 -0.78 14.45 -6.28
CA SER A 22 0.08 15.46 -5.63
C SER A 22 1.08 14.81 -4.67
N GLY A 23 2.38 14.88 -5.00
CA GLY A 23 3.44 14.05 -4.41
C GLY A 23 3.48 12.69 -5.12
N LYS A 24 4.66 12.12 -5.39
CA LYS A 24 4.85 10.92 -6.24
C LYS A 24 4.19 9.65 -5.62
N VAL A 25 2.87 9.59 -5.69
CA VAL A 25 2.04 8.41 -5.40
C VAL A 25 1.60 7.86 -6.75
N THR A 26 2.13 6.70 -7.15
CA THR A 26 1.73 6.06 -8.41
C THR A 26 0.61 5.05 -8.14
N MET A 27 -0.64 5.41 -8.44
CA MET A 27 -1.75 4.46 -8.42
C MET A 27 -1.85 3.76 -9.77
N GLU A 28 -1.77 2.44 -9.78
CA GLU A 28 -1.97 1.63 -10.97
C GLU A 28 -3.34 0.95 -10.94
N ARG A 29 -4.18 1.24 -11.94
CA ARG A 29 -5.54 0.67 -12.10
C ARG A 29 -5.53 -0.34 -13.26
N GLY A 30 -5.92 -1.59 -13.03
CA GLY A 30 -6.10 -2.61 -14.08
C GLY A 30 -5.30 -3.90 -13.85
N ASP A 31 -5.22 -4.77 -14.87
CA ASP A 31 -4.38 -5.98 -14.88
C ASP A 31 -2.90 -5.59 -15.03
N VAL A 32 -2.35 -4.88 -14.05
CA VAL A 32 -0.96 -4.39 -14.04
C VAL A 32 -0.01 -5.38 -13.36
N ARG A 33 -0.38 -6.66 -13.40
CA ARG A 33 0.57 -7.77 -13.24
C ARG A 33 1.74 -7.69 -14.24
N ALA A 34 1.60 -6.88 -15.30
CA ALA A 34 2.57 -6.74 -16.37
C ALA A 34 3.87 -5.99 -16.00
N LEU A 35 3.83 -5.01 -15.08
CA LEU A 35 5.02 -4.21 -14.73
C LEU A 35 5.58 -4.48 -13.33
N ASP A 36 4.76 -4.98 -12.40
CA ASP A 36 5.16 -5.38 -11.05
C ASP A 36 6.04 -4.34 -10.33
N LEU A 37 5.67 -3.06 -10.50
CA LEU A 37 6.43 -1.91 -10.04
C LEU A 37 6.80 -1.94 -8.56
N PRO A 38 5.92 -2.37 -7.63
CA PRO A 38 6.29 -2.46 -6.22
C PRO A 38 7.52 -3.34 -5.97
N HIS A 39 7.61 -4.49 -6.63
CA HIS A 39 8.76 -5.38 -6.52
C HIS A 39 9.99 -4.85 -7.27
N LEU A 40 9.77 -4.16 -8.40
CA LEU A 40 10.85 -3.49 -9.13
C LEU A 40 11.50 -2.39 -8.30
N PHE A 41 10.71 -1.49 -7.70
CA PHE A 41 11.21 -0.41 -6.84
C PHE A 41 11.78 -0.95 -5.53
N SER A 42 11.24 -2.03 -4.98
CA SER A 42 11.84 -2.70 -3.82
C SER A 42 13.22 -3.29 -4.13
N ALA A 43 13.43 -3.74 -5.37
CA ALA A 43 14.70 -4.31 -5.80
C ALA A 43 15.68 -3.25 -6.32
N ARG A 44 15.18 -2.06 -6.68
CA ARG A 44 15.95 -1.02 -7.33
C ARG A 44 16.28 0.07 -6.30
N PRO A 45 17.56 0.30 -5.99
CA PRO A 45 17.91 1.36 -5.07
C PRO A 45 17.49 2.71 -5.67
N VAL A 46 16.74 3.51 -4.89
CA VAL A 46 16.76 4.96 -5.04
C VAL A 46 18.13 5.40 -4.50
N SER A 47 19.16 5.18 -5.31
CA SER A 47 20.52 5.62 -4.99
C SER A 47 20.60 7.12 -5.24
N ASP A 48 20.93 7.88 -4.22
CA ASP A 48 21.77 9.04 -4.47
C ASP A 48 23.07 8.47 -5.09
N PRO A 49 23.57 9.00 -6.21
CA PRO A 49 24.86 8.60 -6.77
C PRO A 49 26.02 8.60 -5.76
N ASN A 50 25.87 9.33 -4.64
CA ASN A 50 26.84 9.43 -3.55
C ASN A 50 26.61 8.45 -2.39
N GLU A 51 25.45 7.81 -2.29
CA GLU A 51 25.14 6.82 -1.24
C GLU A 51 25.11 5.42 -1.84
N GLY A 52 26.16 4.65 -1.59
CA GLY A 52 26.37 3.31 -2.15
C GLY A 52 25.38 2.22 -1.72
N HIS A 53 24.27 2.54 -1.05
CA HIS A 53 23.25 1.56 -0.62
C HIS A 53 21.82 2.10 -0.77
N SER A 54 20.87 1.22 -1.09
CA SER A 54 19.44 1.55 -1.01
C SER A 54 19.07 1.85 0.43
N GLY A 55 18.29 2.89 0.66
CA GLY A 55 17.63 3.07 1.95
C GLY A 55 16.57 1.98 2.18
N PRO A 56 16.09 1.81 3.42
CA PRO A 56 15.06 0.83 3.75
C PRO A 56 13.77 1.03 2.96
N VAL A 57 13.06 -0.08 2.73
CA VAL A 57 11.72 -0.09 2.11
C VAL A 57 10.74 -0.67 3.11
N LEU A 58 9.65 0.06 3.38
CA LEU A 58 8.55 -0.45 4.19
C LEU A 58 7.43 -0.96 3.28
N TRP A 59 6.84 -2.09 3.67
CA TRP A 59 5.64 -2.66 3.05
C TRP A 59 4.53 -2.83 4.08
N LEU A 60 3.37 -2.26 3.77
CA LEU A 60 2.10 -2.59 4.41
C LEU A 60 1.26 -3.37 3.40
N ASP A 61 1.27 -4.69 3.55
CA ASP A 61 0.71 -5.60 2.56
C ASP A 61 -0.68 -6.11 2.98
N GLY A 62 -1.72 -5.46 2.45
CA GLY A 62 -3.12 -5.83 2.67
C GLY A 62 -3.69 -6.85 1.69
N ASP A 63 -3.06 -6.99 0.52
CA ASP A 63 -3.51 -7.90 -0.55
C ASP A 63 -2.67 -9.20 -0.63
N ASN A 64 -1.74 -9.41 0.31
CA ASN A 64 -0.75 -10.50 0.25
C ASN A 64 0.03 -10.49 -1.11
N PHE A 65 0.33 -9.29 -1.59
CA PHE A 65 0.96 -9.04 -2.88
C PHE A 65 2.49 -9.22 -2.83
N PHE A 66 3.11 -8.96 -1.68
CA PHE A 66 4.57 -9.02 -1.55
C PHE A 66 5.10 -10.45 -1.79
N ASN A 67 6.14 -10.55 -2.61
CA ASN A 67 6.80 -11.79 -2.96
C ASN A 67 8.35 -11.62 -3.00
N PRO A 68 9.08 -12.19 -2.04
CA PRO A 68 10.54 -12.03 -1.93
C PRO A 68 11.29 -12.69 -3.09
N TYR A 69 10.72 -13.72 -3.74
CA TYR A 69 11.34 -14.35 -4.90
C TYR A 69 11.34 -13.44 -6.11
N LYS A 70 10.33 -12.57 -6.25
CA LYS A 70 10.29 -11.58 -7.32
C LYS A 70 11.36 -10.51 -7.10
N VAL A 71 11.46 -9.96 -5.89
CA VAL A 71 12.54 -9.02 -5.52
C VAL A 71 13.90 -9.65 -5.80
N SER A 72 14.12 -10.88 -5.33
CA SER A 72 15.38 -11.61 -5.54
C SER A 72 15.72 -11.82 -7.01
N ARG A 73 14.73 -12.10 -7.86
CA ARG A 73 14.91 -12.27 -9.30
C ARG A 73 15.28 -10.95 -9.97
N ILE A 74 14.63 -9.87 -9.57
CA ILE A 74 14.89 -8.54 -10.11
C ILE A 74 16.28 -8.06 -9.69
N ALA A 75 16.63 -8.20 -8.40
CA ALA A 75 17.96 -7.90 -7.87
C ALA A 75 19.07 -8.62 -8.67
N ARG A 76 18.95 -9.94 -8.85
CA ARG A 76 19.91 -10.73 -9.67
C ARG A 76 20.04 -10.22 -11.09
N ARG A 77 18.93 -9.84 -11.74
CA ARG A 77 18.95 -9.31 -13.11
C ARG A 77 19.65 -7.95 -13.21
N MET A 78 19.69 -7.20 -12.12
CA MET A 78 20.38 -5.91 -12.03
C MET A 78 21.83 -6.04 -11.55
N GLY A 79 22.31 -7.25 -11.26
CA GLY A 79 23.65 -7.50 -10.74
C GLY A 79 23.80 -7.31 -9.23
N GLU A 80 22.69 -7.09 -8.52
CA GLU A 80 22.66 -6.89 -7.07
C GLU A 80 22.58 -8.22 -6.30
N LYS A 81 22.95 -8.19 -5.01
CA LYS A 81 22.83 -9.35 -4.11
C LYS A 81 21.45 -9.39 -3.45
N PRO A 82 20.64 -10.43 -3.69
CA PRO A 82 19.28 -10.52 -3.13
C PRO A 82 19.20 -10.42 -1.61
N ASP A 83 20.16 -11.01 -0.89
CA ASP A 83 20.12 -11.04 0.58
C ASP A 83 20.35 -9.65 1.19
N GLU A 84 21.21 -8.84 0.57
CA GLU A 84 21.44 -7.45 0.98
C GLU A 84 20.19 -6.59 0.71
N ILE A 85 19.55 -6.78 -0.45
CA ILE A 85 18.30 -6.08 -0.79
C ILE A 85 17.16 -6.49 0.14
N LEU A 86 16.92 -7.79 0.31
CA LEU A 86 15.83 -8.30 1.16
C LEU A 86 16.03 -7.94 2.63
N GLY A 87 17.29 -7.85 3.11
CA GLY A 87 17.61 -7.41 4.45
C GLY A 87 17.19 -5.96 4.77
N ASN A 88 16.97 -5.14 3.74
CA ASN A 88 16.53 -3.76 3.86
C ASN A 88 15.01 -3.58 3.67
N ILE A 89 14.25 -4.66 3.48
CA ILE A 89 12.81 -4.62 3.30
C ILE A 89 12.11 -5.06 4.58
N TYR A 90 11.31 -4.16 5.16
CA TYR A 90 10.50 -4.42 6.35
C TYR A 90 9.03 -4.53 5.95
N ILE A 91 8.36 -5.57 6.44
CA ILE A 91 7.05 -5.95 5.91
C ILE A 91 6.11 -6.24 7.07
N SER A 92 4.94 -5.61 7.01
CA SER A 92 3.80 -5.94 7.86
C SER A 92 2.61 -6.30 7.00
N ARG A 93 1.87 -7.34 7.39
CA ARG A 93 0.68 -7.82 6.68
C ARG A 93 -0.56 -7.52 7.49
N ALA A 94 -1.60 -7.03 6.81
CA ALA A 94 -2.93 -6.87 7.38
C ALA A 94 -3.92 -7.76 6.64
N PHE A 95 -4.80 -8.42 7.39
CA PHE A 95 -5.87 -9.27 6.85
C PHE A 95 -7.25 -8.72 7.18
N THR A 96 -7.32 -7.61 7.92
CA THR A 96 -8.54 -6.93 8.33
C THR A 96 -8.37 -5.42 8.21
N CYS A 97 -9.49 -4.69 8.08
CA CYS A 97 -9.46 -3.23 8.07
C CYS A 97 -8.85 -2.66 9.35
N TYR A 98 -9.13 -3.25 10.52
CA TYR A 98 -8.56 -2.80 11.80
C TYR A 98 -7.05 -3.00 11.89
N GLN A 99 -6.53 -4.12 11.40
CA GLN A 99 -5.09 -4.31 11.32
C GLN A 99 -4.45 -3.30 10.39
N MET A 100 -5.06 -3.01 9.23
CA MET A 100 -4.56 -1.99 8.32
C MET A 100 -4.59 -0.59 8.97
N SER A 101 -5.66 -0.25 9.68
CA SER A 101 -5.73 1.00 10.45
C SER A 101 -4.60 1.10 11.48
N SER A 102 -4.37 0.06 12.28
CA SER A 102 -3.29 0.08 13.27
C SER A 102 -1.91 0.16 12.62
N LEU A 103 -1.71 -0.51 11.48
CA LEU A 103 -0.46 -0.39 10.73
C LEU A 103 -0.21 1.02 10.22
N VAL A 104 -1.21 1.70 9.66
CA VAL A 104 -1.05 3.06 9.13
C VAL A 104 -0.91 4.08 10.25
N LEU A 105 -1.76 4.01 11.28
CA LEU A 105 -1.88 5.04 12.31
C LEU A 105 -0.82 4.94 13.42
N GLU A 106 -0.39 3.72 13.75
CA GLU A 106 0.48 3.49 14.90
C GLU A 106 1.85 2.98 14.46
N LYS A 107 1.90 1.95 13.61
CA LYS A 107 3.15 1.24 13.30
C LYS A 107 4.00 1.91 12.22
N SER A 108 3.37 2.53 11.24
CA SER A 108 4.09 3.22 10.17
C SER A 108 4.88 4.42 10.69
N PRO A 109 4.31 5.33 11.52
CA PRO A 109 5.09 6.43 12.09
C PRO A 109 6.29 5.95 12.94
N GLU A 110 6.09 4.93 13.78
CA GLU A 110 7.16 4.30 14.55
C GLU A 110 8.28 3.75 13.64
N ALA A 111 7.90 3.05 12.57
CA ALA A 111 8.84 2.45 11.63
C ALA A 111 9.56 3.49 10.77
N VAL A 112 8.88 4.56 10.35
CA VAL A 112 9.46 5.66 9.59
C VAL A 112 10.52 6.37 10.42
N GLY A 113 10.21 6.76 11.66
CA GLY A 113 11.17 7.40 12.56
C GLY A 113 12.35 6.51 12.95
N LYS A 114 12.18 5.18 12.96
CA LYS A 114 13.25 4.23 13.33
C LYS A 114 14.16 3.86 12.16
N HIS A 115 13.58 3.68 10.98
CA HIS A 115 14.27 3.10 9.83
C HIS A 115 14.58 4.12 8.74
N GLU A 116 14.02 5.33 8.80
CA GLU A 116 14.18 6.39 7.80
C GLU A 116 14.05 5.85 6.36
N PRO A 117 12.95 5.14 6.06
CA PRO A 117 12.80 4.45 4.79
C PRO A 117 12.70 5.45 3.65
N LYS A 118 13.33 5.12 2.52
CA LYS A 118 13.20 5.92 1.30
C LYS A 118 11.85 5.70 0.62
N LEU A 119 11.26 4.51 0.81
CA LEU A 119 10.03 4.10 0.14
C LEU A 119 9.06 3.39 1.10
N LEU A 120 7.82 3.85 1.14
CA LEU A 120 6.68 3.18 1.77
C LEU A 120 5.74 2.64 0.70
N ILE A 121 5.50 1.33 0.70
CA ILE A 121 4.59 0.66 -0.22
C ILE A 121 3.37 0.18 0.57
N ILE A 122 2.17 0.57 0.13
CA ILE A 122 0.92 0.15 0.75
C ILE A 122 0.03 -0.51 -0.29
N THR A 123 -0.48 -1.71 0.01
CA THR A 123 -1.41 -2.46 -0.84
C THR A 123 -2.72 -2.75 -0.10
N GLY A 124 -3.83 -2.89 -0.84
CA GLY A 124 -5.05 -3.48 -0.31
C GLY A 124 -5.86 -2.66 0.68
N ILE A 125 -5.59 -1.35 0.86
CA ILE A 125 -6.46 -0.49 1.69
C ILE A 125 -7.92 -0.61 1.22
N PRO A 126 -8.31 -0.23 -0.01
CA PRO A 126 -9.71 -0.34 -0.43
C PRO A 126 -10.30 -1.75 -0.27
N SER A 127 -9.54 -2.77 -0.64
CA SER A 127 -9.94 -4.18 -0.56
C SER A 127 -10.31 -4.60 0.86
N LEU A 128 -9.47 -4.27 1.85
CA LEU A 128 -9.68 -4.67 3.25
C LEU A 128 -10.89 -3.97 3.88
N PHE A 129 -11.12 -2.71 3.55
CA PHE A 129 -12.28 -1.97 4.08
C PHE A 129 -13.59 -2.41 3.39
N TYR A 130 -13.57 -2.63 2.07
CA TYR A 130 -14.74 -3.08 1.32
C TYR A 130 -15.17 -4.51 1.68
N ARG A 131 -14.22 -5.42 1.91
CA ARG A 131 -14.48 -6.83 2.26
C ARG A 131 -14.65 -7.10 3.75
N SER A 132 -14.57 -6.07 4.59
CA SER A 132 -14.67 -6.24 6.03
C SER A 132 -16.01 -6.86 6.43
N ASP A 133 -15.98 -7.72 7.45
CA ASP A 133 -17.15 -8.42 8.01
C ASP A 133 -17.90 -7.59 9.06
N ILE A 134 -17.51 -6.31 9.21
CA ILE A 134 -18.11 -5.36 10.15
C ILE A 134 -19.15 -4.48 9.45
N PRO A 135 -20.05 -3.82 10.20
CA PRO A 135 -20.99 -2.87 9.62
C PRO A 135 -20.29 -1.82 8.77
N ARG A 136 -20.85 -1.53 7.59
CA ARG A 136 -20.25 -0.58 6.62
C ARG A 136 -19.94 0.79 7.23
N SER A 137 -20.82 1.31 8.09
CA SER A 137 -20.61 2.58 8.79
C SER A 137 -19.44 2.54 9.78
N GLU A 138 -19.11 1.36 10.29
CA GLU A 138 -17.97 1.15 11.19
C GLU A 138 -16.67 1.07 10.38
N ALA A 139 -16.68 0.36 9.24
CA ALA A 139 -15.58 0.35 8.29
C ALA A 139 -15.26 1.76 7.77
N GLU A 140 -16.28 2.55 7.43
CA GLU A 140 -16.13 3.96 7.04
C GLU A 140 -15.45 4.78 8.14
N LYS A 141 -15.91 4.66 9.39
CA LYS A 141 -15.30 5.36 10.54
C LYS A 141 -13.85 4.94 10.79
N ALA A 142 -13.50 3.69 10.51
CA ALA A 142 -12.14 3.20 10.66
C ALA A 142 -11.22 3.61 9.49
N LEU A 143 -11.80 3.92 8.31
CA LEU A 143 -11.08 4.38 7.13
C LEU A 143 -10.72 5.86 7.22
N ASP A 144 -11.58 6.69 7.82
CA ASP A 144 -11.38 8.14 7.88
C ASP A 144 -10.00 8.55 8.45
N PRO A 145 -9.60 8.05 9.64
CA PRO A 145 -8.29 8.40 10.19
C PRO A 145 -7.14 7.89 9.32
N VAL A 146 -7.32 6.74 8.66
CA VAL A 146 -6.31 6.17 7.75
C VAL A 146 -6.05 7.13 6.60
N LEU A 147 -7.11 7.61 5.94
CA LEU A 147 -7.00 8.57 4.84
C LEU A 147 -6.37 9.89 5.29
N GLU A 148 -6.71 10.35 6.49
CA GLU A 148 -6.15 11.58 7.08
C GLU A 148 -4.65 11.47 7.40
N ALA A 149 -4.14 10.27 7.73
CA ALA A 149 -2.74 10.04 8.08
C ALA A 149 -1.82 9.82 6.86
N LEU A 150 -2.36 9.38 5.72
CA LEU A 150 -1.55 9.09 4.52
C LEU A 150 -0.74 10.29 4.01
N PRO A 151 -1.26 11.54 3.98
CA PRO A 151 -0.50 12.70 3.55
C PRO A 151 0.75 12.95 4.41
N ASP A 152 0.65 12.81 5.72
CA ASP A 152 1.78 13.02 6.64
C ASP A 152 2.86 11.97 6.37
N LEU A 153 2.49 10.70 6.20
CA LEU A 153 3.42 9.64 5.81
C LEU A 153 4.08 9.89 4.45
N ALA A 154 3.36 10.50 3.50
CA ALA A 154 3.86 10.86 2.18
C ALA A 154 4.80 12.08 2.19
N LEU A 155 4.75 12.91 3.23
CA LEU A 155 5.70 14.00 3.43
C LEU A 155 7.03 13.50 4.00
N GLU A 156 7.00 12.40 4.75
CA GLU A 156 8.18 11.80 5.38
C GLU A 156 8.90 10.78 4.47
N THR A 157 8.22 10.22 3.47
CA THR A 157 8.75 9.14 2.62
C THR A 157 8.29 9.29 1.17
N GLU A 158 9.04 8.72 0.19
CA GLU A 158 8.40 8.45 -1.11
C GLU A 158 7.36 7.34 -0.88
N MET A 159 6.09 7.58 -1.25
CA MET A 159 5.01 6.63 -0.95
C MET A 159 4.38 6.08 -2.23
N LEU A 160 4.33 4.76 -2.36
CA LEU A 160 3.64 4.05 -3.43
C LEU A 160 2.38 3.39 -2.88
N LEU A 161 1.22 3.89 -3.31
CA LEU A 161 -0.07 3.29 -2.97
C LEU A 161 -0.59 2.46 -4.14
N MET A 162 -0.77 1.17 -3.91
CA MET A 162 -1.37 0.26 -4.88
C MET A 162 -2.80 -0.10 -4.44
N THR A 163 -3.76 0.18 -5.31
CA THR A 163 -5.15 -0.18 -5.09
C THR A 163 -5.60 -1.12 -6.21
N SER A 164 -6.03 -2.33 -5.87
CA SER A 164 -6.85 -3.11 -6.79
C SER A 164 -8.28 -2.61 -6.69
N ARG A 165 -9.04 -2.70 -7.80
CA ARG A 165 -10.50 -2.63 -7.68
C ARG A 165 -10.92 -3.72 -6.71
N PRO A 166 -11.83 -3.46 -5.75
CA PRO A 166 -12.46 -4.55 -5.02
C PRO A 166 -13.03 -5.51 -6.06
N ASP A 167 -12.73 -6.80 -5.94
CA ASP A 167 -13.24 -7.83 -6.85
C ASP A 167 -14.75 -7.64 -6.99
N GLY A 168 -15.20 -7.16 -8.14
CA GLY A 168 -16.62 -6.98 -8.43
C GLY A 168 -17.23 -8.32 -8.79
N GLU A 169 -17.92 -8.95 -7.84
CA GLU A 169 -19.13 -9.77 -7.99
C GLU A 169 -19.47 -10.39 -6.63
N VAL A 170 -20.42 -9.80 -5.91
CA VAL A 170 -21.34 -10.65 -5.15
C VAL A 170 -22.06 -11.45 -6.23
N LYS A 171 -21.69 -12.73 -6.42
CA LYS A 171 -22.64 -13.65 -7.02
C LYS A 171 -23.86 -13.59 -6.12
N GLU A 172 -24.97 -13.06 -6.65
CA GLU A 172 -26.28 -13.39 -6.10
C GLU A 172 -26.27 -14.90 -5.93
N SER A 173 -26.28 -15.34 -4.67
CA SER A 173 -26.55 -16.73 -4.38
C SER A 173 -28.02 -16.90 -4.74
N GLU A 174 -28.26 -17.54 -5.87
CA GLU A 174 -29.55 -18.19 -6.11
C GLU A 174 -29.80 -19.12 -4.90
N ILE A 175 -30.80 -18.73 -4.10
CA ILE A 175 -31.67 -19.65 -3.35
C ILE A 175 -33.09 -19.22 -3.66
#